data_AF-H2CKM7-F1
#
_entry.id   AF-H2CKM7-F1
#
_cell.length_a   1.000
_cell.length_b   1.000
_cell.length_c   1.000
_cell.angle_alpha   90.00
_cell.angle_beta   90.00
_cell.angle_gamma   90.00
#
_symmetry.space_group_name_H-M   'P 1'
#
loop_
_entity.id
_entity.type
_entity.pdbx_description
1 polymer ?
#
loop_
_entity_poly.entity_id
_entity_poly.type
_entity_poly.pdbx_seq_one_letter_code
_entity_poly.pdbx_strand_id
1 'polypeptide(L)'
;MNMIDQALAIAVRVHAGQVDRGGRPYILHPLRLMHRCRSDEEMIVALLHDTVEDGDISLKDFERFQKYHKALGLLKSQMND
;
A
#
# COMPACT_ATOMS: atom_id res chain seq x y z
N MET A 1 -4.73 -15.95 7.47
CA MET A 1 -4.37 -14.77 6.67
C MET A 1 -3.21 -14.06 7.36
N ASN A 2 -2.07 -13.94 6.70
CA ASN A 2 -0.88 -13.25 7.24
C ASN A 2 -1.01 -11.71 7.08
N MET A 3 0.00 -10.95 7.50
CA MET A 3 -0.03 -9.47 7.43
C MET A 3 0.02 -8.94 5.99
N ILE A 4 0.71 -9.64 5.08
CA ILE A 4 0.78 -9.29 3.66
C ILE A 4 -0.60 -9.45 3.01
N ASP A 5 -1.29 -10.56 3.26
CA ASP A 5 -2.63 -10.81 2.73
C ASP A 5 -3.62 -9.70 3.15
N GLN A 6 -3.48 -9.23 4.38
CA GLN A 6 -4.34 -8.17 4.94
C GLN A 6 -4.01 -6.81 4.34
N ALA A 7 -2.72 -6.50 4.18
CA ALA A 7 -2.27 -5.28 3.50
C ALA A 7 -2.76 -5.26 2.05
N LEU A 8 -2.68 -6.40 1.35
CA LEU A 8 -3.15 -6.55 -0.02
C LEU A 8 -4.67 -6.34 -0.11
N ALA A 9 -5.44 -6.93 0.80
CA ALA A 9 -6.89 -6.76 0.83
C ALA A 9 -7.30 -5.28 1.01
N ILE A 10 -6.58 -4.54 1.87
CA ILE A 10 -6.79 -3.10 2.06
C ILE A 10 -6.44 -2.34 0.77
N ALA A 11 -5.27 -2.60 0.18
CA ALA A 11 -4.83 -1.94 -1.05
C ALA A 11 -5.82 -2.16 -2.21
N VAL A 12 -6.29 -3.40 -2.40
CA VAL A 12 -7.29 -3.73 -3.42
C VAL A 12 -8.60 -2.97 -3.17
N ARG A 13 -9.05 -2.89 -1.92
CA ARG A 13 -10.29 -2.19 -1.56
C ARG A 13 -10.16 -0.68 -1.78
N VAL A 14 -9.08 -0.06 -1.31
CA VAL A 14 -8.87 1.39 -1.41
C VAL A 14 -8.72 1.81 -2.86
N HIS A 15 -7.97 1.06 -3.66
CA HIS A 15 -7.72 1.37 -5.07
C HIS A 15 -8.76 0.76 -6.03
N ALA A 16 -9.90 0.27 -5.52
CA ALA A 16 -10.95 -0.32 -6.35
C ALA A 16 -11.54 0.72 -7.31
N GLY A 17 -11.45 0.46 -8.61
CA GLY A 17 -11.92 1.38 -9.65
C GLY A 17 -11.00 2.58 -9.92
N GLN A 18 -9.93 2.76 -9.15
CA GLN A 18 -8.91 3.77 -9.42
C GLN A 18 -8.06 3.35 -10.62
N VAL A 19 -7.76 4.31 -11.48
CA VAL A 19 -6.90 4.12 -12.64
C VAL A 19 -5.68 5.03 -12.57
N ASP A 20 -4.54 4.57 -13.08
CA ASP A 20 -3.36 5.39 -13.26
C ASP A 20 -3.50 6.33 -14.49
N ARG A 21 -2.48 7.17 -14.73
CA ARG A 21 -2.46 8.11 -15.86
C ARG A 21 -2.52 7.42 -17.24
N GLY A 22 -2.19 6.12 -17.30
CA GLY A 22 -2.28 5.30 -18.50
C GLY A 22 -3.59 4.52 -18.62
N GLY A 23 -4.56 4.76 -17.73
CA GLY A 23 -5.85 4.08 -17.72
C GLY A 23 -5.81 2.64 -17.19
N ARG A 24 -4.71 2.22 -16.54
CA ARG A 24 -4.59 0.87 -15.96
C ARG A 24 -5.06 0.85 -14.51
N PRO A 25 -5.56 -0.28 -13.99
CA PRO A 25 -5.94 -0.39 -12.58
C PRO A 25 -4.78 0.01 -11.65
N TYR A 26 -5.05 0.95 -10.75
CA TYR A 26 -4.00 1.55 -9.91
C TYR A 26 -3.34 0.53 -8.97
N ILE A 27 -4.07 -0.51 -8.54
CA ILE A 27 -3.54 -1.61 -7.72
C ILE A 27 -2.29 -2.28 -8.29
N LEU A 28 -2.07 -2.20 -9.62
CA LEU A 28 -0.87 -2.72 -10.25
C LEU A 28 0.39 -1.96 -9.82
N HIS A 29 0.29 -0.70 -9.40
CA HIS A 29 1.41 0.08 -8.87
C HIS A 29 1.92 -0.49 -7.53
N PRO A 30 1.12 -0.57 -6.44
CA PRO A 30 1.56 -1.22 -5.21
C PRO A 30 2.10 -2.64 -5.40
N LEU A 31 1.49 -3.44 -6.28
CA LEU A 31 1.94 -4.80 -6.59
C LEU A 31 3.33 -4.84 -7.25
N ARG A 32 3.62 -3.92 -8.19
CA ARG A 32 4.95 -3.83 -8.81
C ARG A 32 6.04 -3.51 -7.78
N LEU A 33 5.71 -2.71 -6.78
CA LEU A 33 6.63 -2.32 -5.71
C LEU A 33 6.87 -3.47 -4.75
N MET A 34 5.79 -4.13 -4.30
CA MET A 34 5.86 -5.34 -3.47
C MET A 34 6.77 -6.41 -4.10
N HIS A 35 6.72 -6.58 -5.43
CA HIS A 35 7.56 -7.56 -6.13
C HIS A 35 9.07 -7.25 -6.08
N ARG A 36 9.45 -6.01 -5.77
CA ARG A 36 10.87 -5.58 -5.64
C ARG A 36 11.38 -5.69 -4.20
N CYS A 37 10.49 -5.91 -3.24
CA CYS A 37 10.82 -5.98 -1.81
C CYS A 37 11.47 -7.32 -1.45
N ARG A 38 12.31 -7.30 -0.40
CA ARG A 38 13.05 -8.46 0.10
C ARG A 38 12.59 -8.94 1.47
N SER A 39 11.82 -8.13 2.19
CA SER A 39 11.23 -8.49 3.48
C SER A 39 9.72 -8.30 3.50
N ASP A 40 9.05 -9.05 4.39
CA ASP A 40 7.61 -8.93 4.61
C ASP A 40 7.20 -7.51 5.02
N GLU A 41 8.06 -6.83 5.81
CA GLU A 41 7.84 -5.44 6.21
C GLU A 41 7.86 -4.50 5.00
N GLU A 42 8.88 -4.60 4.14
CA GLU A 42 8.92 -3.82 2.90
C GLU A 42 7.71 -4.11 2.00
N MET A 43 7.28 -5.36 1.90
CA MET A 43 6.10 -5.75 1.12
C MET A 43 4.81 -5.11 1.68
N ILE A 44 4.62 -5.15 3.01
CA ILE A 44 3.46 -4.53 3.67
C ILE A 44 3.46 -3.02 3.43
N VAL A 45 4.62 -2.35 3.58
CA VAL A 45 4.72 -0.91 3.37
C VAL A 45 4.46 -0.57 1.91
N ALA A 46 5.02 -1.32 0.96
CA ALA A 46 4.79 -1.14 -0.48
C ALA A 46 3.31 -1.28 -0.87
N LEU A 47 2.60 -2.24 -0.27
CA LEU A 47 1.16 -2.41 -0.51
C LEU A 47 0.33 -1.24 0.04
N LEU A 48 0.74 -0.64 1.15
CA LEU A 48 -0.05 0.36 1.87
C LEU A 48 0.38 1.82 1.61
N HIS A 49 1.50 2.08 0.94
CA HIS A 49 2.12 3.41 0.88
C HIS A 49 1.22 4.52 0.32
N ASP A 50 0.33 4.20 -0.63
CA ASP A 50 -0.63 5.15 -1.19
C ASP A 50 -2.04 5.02 -0.59
N THR A 51 -2.29 4.00 0.24
CA THR A 51 -3.63 3.78 0.81
C THR A 51 -4.01 4.80 1.87
N VAL A 52 -3.03 5.37 2.60
CA VAL A 52 -3.27 6.33 3.69
C VAL A 52 -3.70 7.70 3.16
N GLU A 53 -3.25 8.07 1.96
CA GLU A 53 -3.57 9.36 1.33
C GLU A 53 -4.76 9.25 0.35
N ASP A 54 -4.89 8.12 -0.35
CA ASP A 54 -5.92 7.96 -1.39
C ASP A 54 -7.30 7.53 -0.85
N GLY A 55 -7.44 7.09 0.41
CA GLY A 55 -8.78 6.80 0.94
C GLY A 55 -8.91 5.91 2.18
N ASP A 56 -10.10 5.31 2.27
CA ASP A 56 -10.83 4.82 3.46
C ASP A 56 -10.17 3.63 4.18
N ILE A 57 -9.07 3.89 4.88
CA ILE A 57 -8.54 2.97 5.89
C ILE A 57 -9.39 3.09 7.15
N SER A 58 -9.99 1.98 7.59
CA SER A 58 -10.74 1.96 8.85
C SER A 58 -9.82 2.16 10.05
N LEU A 59 -10.35 2.67 11.17
CA LEU A 59 -9.57 2.81 12.42
C LEU A 59 -8.91 1.48 12.84
N LYS A 60 -9.60 0.36 12.64
CA LYS A 60 -9.09 -0.99 12.92
C LYS A 60 -7.92 -1.38 12.01
N ASP A 61 -7.95 -0.97 10.75
CA ASP A 61 -6.85 -1.18 9.81
C ASP A 61 -5.67 -0.30 10.18
N PHE A 62 -5.92 0.96 10.56
CA PHE A 62 -4.88 1.87 11.04
C PHE A 62 -4.17 1.35 12.29
N GLU A 63 -4.91 0.96 13.34
CA GLU A 63 -4.34 0.40 14.57
C GLU A 63 -3.47 -0.84 14.29
N ARG A 64 -3.91 -1.67 13.35
CA ARG A 64 -3.19 -2.87 12.93
C ARG A 64 -1.85 -2.58 12.26
N PHE A 65 -1.78 -1.54 11.44
CA PHE A 65 -0.59 -1.16 10.68
C PHE A 65 0.14 0.06 11.26
N GLN A 66 -0.25 0.56 12.43
CA GLN A 66 0.28 1.77 13.06
C GLN A 66 1.80 1.76 13.17
N LYS A 67 2.41 0.59 13.44
CA LYS A 67 3.87 0.46 13.53
C LYS A 67 4.62 0.78 12.22
N TYR A 68 3.95 0.68 11.08
CA TYR A 68 4.50 0.99 9.76
C TYR A 68 4.29 2.44 9.33
N HIS A 69 3.55 3.25 10.10
CA HIS A 69 3.18 4.63 9.75
C HIS A 69 4.38 5.49 9.35
N LYS A 70 5.50 5.37 10.08
CA LYS A 70 6.73 6.11 9.76
C LYS A 70 7.36 5.66 8.44
N ALA A 71 7.37 4.36 8.15
CA ALA A 71 7.91 3.83 6.91
C ALA A 71 7.05 4.23 5.70
N LEU A 72 5.72 4.25 5.87
CA LEU A 72 4.77 4.72 4.85
C LEU A 72 5.06 6.18 4.47
N GLY A 73 5.35 7.05 5.45
CA GLY A 73 5.76 8.43 5.18
C GLY A 73 7.15 8.59 4.54
N LEU A 74 8.07 7.64 4.74
CA LEU A 74 9.43 7.69 4.19
C LEU A 74 9.53 7.15 2.75
N LEU A 75 8.68 6.20 2.34
CA LEU A 75 8.73 5.66 0.97
C LEU A 75 8.31 6.67 -0.09
N LYS A 76 7.37 7.60 0.20
CA LYS A 76 6.93 8.61 -0.79
C LYS A 76 8.05 9.52 -1.29
N SER A 77 9.04 9.82 -0.45
CA SER A 77 10.17 10.67 -0.87
C SER A 77 11.15 9.97 -1.81
N GLN A 78 11.11 8.64 -1.87
CA GLN A 78 12.03 7.81 -2.67
C GLN A 78 11.41 7.28 -3.96
N MET A 79 10.11 7.50 -4.20
CA MET A 79 9.34 6.82 -5.26
C MET A 79 8.62 7.77 -6.21
N ASN A 80 8.89 9.08 -6.10
CA ASN A 80 8.40 10.13 -7.01
C ASN A 80 9.31 10.34 -8.24
N ASP A 81 10.16 9.37 -8.58
CA ASP A 81 10.99 9.33 -9.79
C ASP A 81 10.33 8.50 -10.93
#